data_AF-A0A955DWN3-F1
#
_entry.id   AF-A0A955DWN3-F1
#
_cell.length_a   1.000
_cell.length_b   1.000
_cell.length_c   1.000
_cell.angle_alpha   90.00
_cell.angle_beta   90.00
_cell.angle_gamma   90.00
#
_symmetry.space_group_name_H-M   'P 1'
#
loop_
_entity.id
_entity.type
_entity.pdbx_description
1 polymer ?
#
loop_
_entity_poly.entity_id
_entity_poly.type
_entity_poly.pdbx_seq_one_letter_code
_entity_poly.pdbx_strand_id
1 'polypeptide(L)'
;MATEGVPQPENRILSTLNEDGSRRWIRPKVAKGRYLQARRLVAYLLIAIFTVTPYLRINGKPAILLDITARKFTIVGTTFLP
;
A
#
# COMPACT_ATOMS: atom_id res chain seq x y z
N MET A 1 49.58 27.53 3.37
CA MET A 1 48.56 26.72 4.09
C MET A 1 47.61 26.20 3.03
N ALA A 2 47.91 25.01 2.50
CA ALA A 2 47.31 24.48 1.28
C ALA A 2 45.92 23.92 1.57
N THR A 3 44.91 24.39 0.85
CA THR A 3 43.61 23.73 0.74
C THR A 3 43.77 22.61 -0.29
N GLU A 4 44.08 21.40 0.17
CA GLU A 4 44.12 20.22 -0.69
C GLU A 4 42.71 19.96 -1.25
N GLY A 5 42.64 19.86 -2.58
CA GLY A 5 41.39 19.69 -3.32
C GLY A 5 40.71 18.39 -2.95
N VAL A 6 39.44 18.50 -2.55
CA VAL A 6 38.55 17.35 -2.35
C VAL A 6 38.51 16.55 -3.66
N PRO A 7 38.81 15.24 -3.67
CA PRO A 7 38.74 14.43 -4.87
C PRO A 7 37.28 14.35 -5.34
N GLN A 8 37.01 14.85 -6.54
CA GLN A 8 35.68 14.85 -7.11
C GLN A 8 35.33 13.43 -7.58
N PRO A 9 34.19 12.86 -7.15
CA PRO A 9 33.79 11.53 -7.59
C PRO A 9 33.43 11.56 -9.08
N GLU A 10 34.26 10.89 -9.89
CA GLU A 10 34.18 10.76 -11.34
C GLU A 10 32.82 10.28 -11.86
N ASN A 11 32.06 9.54 -11.03
CA ASN A 11 30.76 8.98 -11.38
C ASN A 11 29.74 9.23 -10.27
N ARG A 12 28.56 9.79 -10.60
CA ARG A 12 27.46 9.97 -9.65
C ARG A 12 26.83 8.61 -9.32
N ILE A 13 27.38 7.94 -8.31
CA ILE A 13 26.96 6.58 -7.89
C ILE A 13 25.57 6.58 -7.23
N LEU A 14 25.15 7.71 -6.61
CA LEU A 14 23.91 7.81 -5.84
C LEU A 14 23.04 9.01 -6.26
N SER A 15 21.74 8.76 -6.47
CA SER A 15 20.76 9.77 -6.90
C SER A 15 20.36 10.78 -5.80
N THR A 16 20.78 10.55 -4.57
CA THR A 16 20.44 11.36 -3.38
C THR A 16 21.64 12.13 -2.81
N LEU A 17 22.80 12.08 -3.48
CA LEU A 17 24.04 12.71 -3.05
C LEU A 17 24.48 13.78 -4.05
N ASN A 18 24.94 14.92 -3.55
CA ASN A 18 25.60 15.94 -4.35
C ASN A 18 27.07 15.55 -4.60
N GLU A 19 27.73 16.23 -5.52
CA GLU A 19 29.14 15.94 -5.89
C GLU A 19 30.12 16.19 -4.74
N ASP A 20 29.78 17.09 -3.82
CA ASP A 20 30.51 17.40 -2.59
C ASP A 20 30.26 16.40 -1.44
N GLY A 21 29.49 15.34 -1.67
CA GLY A 21 29.11 14.37 -0.64
C GLY A 21 27.99 14.82 0.31
N SER A 22 27.39 15.99 0.09
CA SER A 22 26.27 16.47 0.90
C SER A 22 24.93 15.82 0.49
N ARG A 23 23.98 15.71 1.43
CA ARG A 23 22.66 15.10 1.19
C ARG A 23 21.76 16.00 0.33
N ARG A 24 21.32 15.46 -0.81
CA ARG A 24 20.31 16.11 -1.67
C ARG A 24 18.90 15.79 -1.19
N TRP A 25 18.23 16.77 -0.60
CA TRP A 25 16.84 16.64 -0.14
C TRP A 25 15.85 16.72 -1.30
N ILE A 26 15.26 15.57 -1.67
CA ILE A 26 14.22 15.48 -2.69
C ILE A 26 12.87 15.81 -2.04
N ARG A 27 12.14 16.79 -2.59
CA ARG A 27 10.76 17.11 -2.20
C ARG A 27 9.79 16.50 -3.21
N PRO A 28 9.19 15.33 -2.93
CA PRO A 28 8.27 14.71 -3.87
C PRO A 28 7.02 15.57 -4.05
N LYS A 29 6.65 15.83 -5.30
CA LYS A 29 5.40 16.49 -5.67
C LYS A 29 4.34 15.42 -5.92
N VAL A 30 3.11 15.70 -5.52
CA VAL A 30 1.97 14.82 -5.83
C VAL A 30 1.79 14.73 -7.35
N ALA A 31 1.98 13.54 -7.91
CA ALA A 31 1.71 13.25 -9.30
C ALA A 31 0.19 13.15 -9.52
N LYS A 32 -0.42 14.23 -10.03
CA LYS A 32 -1.84 14.25 -10.39
C LYS A 32 -2.06 13.48 -11.69
N GLY A 33 -3.10 12.66 -11.75
CA GLY A 33 -3.44 11.91 -12.97
C GLY A 33 -4.27 10.67 -12.70
N ARG A 34 -4.39 9.82 -13.73
CA ARG A 34 -5.22 8.60 -13.71
C ARG A 34 -4.86 7.66 -12.56
N TYR A 35 -3.57 7.44 -12.30
CA TYR A 35 -3.12 6.56 -11.22
C TYR A 35 -3.45 7.09 -9.83
N LEU A 36 -3.39 8.40 -9.59
CA LEU A 36 -3.77 8.98 -8.31
C LEU A 36 -5.27 8.82 -8.05
N GLN A 37 -6.10 8.99 -9.08
CA GLN A 37 -7.55 8.79 -8.97
C GLN A 37 -7.91 7.30 -8.81
N ALA A 38 -7.28 6.40 -9.57
CA ALA A 38 -7.47 4.96 -9.43
C ALA A 38 -7.08 4.47 -8.03
N ARG A 39 -5.94 4.93 -7.48
CA ARG A 39 -5.52 4.62 -6.10
C ARG A 39 -6.58 5.05 -5.08
N ARG A 40 -7.16 6.25 -5.24
CA ARG A 40 -8.21 6.76 -4.35
C ARG A 40 -9.48 5.92 -4.46
N LEU A 41 -9.91 5.62 -5.69
CA LEU A 41 -11.09 4.79 -5.93
C LEU A 41 -10.94 3.40 -5.30
N VAL A 42 -9.81 2.72 -5.55
CA VAL A 42 -9.53 1.41 -4.96
C VAL A 42 -9.49 1.49 -3.43
N ALA A 43 -8.88 2.54 -2.86
CA ALA A 43 -8.86 2.73 -1.41
C ALA A 43 -10.29 2.84 -0.83
N TYR A 44 -11.14 3.71 -1.39
CA TYR A 44 -12.50 3.87 -0.93
C TYR A 44 -13.35 2.62 -1.16
N LEU A 45 -13.15 1.92 -2.28
CA LEU A 45 -13.81 0.65 -2.58
C LEU A 45 -13.48 -0.41 -1.51
N LEU A 46 -12.20 -0.60 -1.20
CA LEU A 46 -11.76 -1.56 -0.19
C LEU A 46 -12.26 -1.21 1.20
N ILE A 47 -12.23 0.08 1.58
CA ILE A 47 -12.76 0.55 2.86
C ILE A 47 -14.26 0.22 2.95
N ALA A 48 -15.04 0.53 1.90
CA ALA A 48 -16.46 0.22 1.88
C ALA A 48 -16.70 -1.29 2.00
N ILE A 49 -16.00 -2.11 1.21
CA ILE A 49 -16.14 -3.58 1.26
C ILE A 49 -15.84 -4.11 2.65
N PHE A 50 -14.68 -3.78 3.24
CA PHE A 50 -14.29 -4.31 4.55
C PHE A 50 -15.16 -3.79 5.68
N THR A 51 -15.64 -2.55 5.58
CA THR A 51 -16.55 -1.98 6.59
C THR A 51 -17.93 -2.63 6.51
N VAL A 52 -18.48 -2.85 5.32
CA VAL A 52 -19.84 -3.37 5.14
C VAL A 52 -19.90 -4.90 5.34
N THR A 53 -18.86 -5.63 4.94
CA THR A 53 -18.76 -7.11 5.07
C THR A 53 -19.21 -7.68 6.42
N PRO A 54 -18.76 -7.20 7.59
CA PRO A 54 -19.17 -7.77 8.88
C PRO A 54 -20.65 -7.53 9.22
N TYR A 55 -21.28 -6.49 8.66
CA TYR A 55 -22.69 -6.18 8.89
C TYR A 55 -23.62 -6.88 7.88
N LEU A 56 -23.10 -7.30 6.73
CA LEU A 56 -23.85 -8.06 5.74
C LEU A 56 -24.23 -9.44 6.27
N ARG A 57 -25.54 -9.71 6.29
CA ARG A 57 -26.12 -11.02 6.57
C ARG A 57 -26.80 -11.53 5.30
N ILE A 58 -26.39 -12.70 4.83
CA ILE A 58 -26.95 -13.35 3.63
C ILE A 58 -27.57 -14.66 4.09
N ASN A 59 -28.86 -14.88 3.78
CA ASN A 59 -29.60 -16.09 4.18
C ASN A 59 -29.55 -16.40 5.69
N GLY A 60 -29.59 -15.36 6.52
CA GLY A 60 -29.53 -15.49 7.99
C GLY A 60 -28.13 -15.72 8.58
N LYS A 61 -27.08 -15.81 7.75
CA LYS A 61 -25.68 -16.03 8.20
C LYS A 61 -24.79 -14.81 7.88
N PRO A 62 -23.70 -14.57 8.64
CA PRO A 62 -22.67 -13.60 8.26
C PRO A 62 -22.16 -13.82 6.83
N ALA A 63 -21.84 -12.74 6.11
CA ALA A 63 -21.21 -12.83 4.79
C ALA A 63 -19.89 -13.61 4.81
N ILE A 64 -19.15 -13.53 5.92
CA ILE A 64 -17.97 -14.35 6.20
C ILE A 64 -18.13 -14.96 7.60
N LEU A 65 -18.26 -16.28 7.67
CA LEU A 65 -18.27 -17.06 8.91
C LEU A 65 -17.16 -18.11 8.82
N LEU A 66 -16.23 -18.09 9.78
CA LEU A 66 -15.14 -19.05 9.89
C LEU A 66 -15.29 -19.81 11.21
N ASP A 67 -16.10 -20.87 11.21
CA ASP A 67 -16.26 -21.76 12.36
C ASP A 67 -15.37 -23.00 12.16
N ILE A 68 -14.16 -22.91 12.71
CA ILE A 68 -13.13 -23.97 12.59
C ILE A 68 -13.55 -25.22 13.36
N THR A 69 -14.20 -25.04 14.52
CA THR A 69 -14.61 -26.14 15.40
C THR A 69 -15.71 -26.97 14.76
N ALA A 70 -16.73 -26.32 14.19
CA ALA A 70 -17.82 -27.01 13.51
C ALA A 70 -17.51 -27.35 12.03
N ARG A 71 -16.33 -26.96 11.52
CA ARG A 71 -15.94 -27.04 10.09
C ARG A 71 -16.98 -26.38 9.17
N LYS A 72 -17.58 -25.28 9.61
CA LYS A 72 -18.59 -24.54 8.84
C LYS A 72 -17.96 -23.25 8.34
N PHE A 73 -17.78 -23.16 7.03
CA PHE A 73 -17.27 -21.95 6.40
C PHE A 73 -18.38 -21.33 5.55
N THR A 74 -18.85 -20.15 5.90
CA THR A 74 -19.77 -19.39 5.03
C THR A 74 -19.01 -18.26 4.38
N ILE A 75 -18.94 -18.24 3.05
CA ILE A 75 -18.29 -17.18 2.28
C ILE A 75 -19.28 -16.71 1.23
N VAL A 76 -19.65 -15.43 1.30
CA VAL A 76 -20.55 -14.74 0.35
C VAL A 76 -21.86 -15.52 0.15
N GLY A 77 -22.46 -16.02 1.25
CA GLY A 77 -23.74 -16.72 1.24
C GLY A 77 -23.68 -18.22 0.96
N THR A 78 -22.56 -18.74 0.43
CA THR A 78 -22.35 -20.18 0.25
C THR A 78 -21.77 -20.78 1.52
N THR A 79 -22.42 -21.82 2.06
CA THR A 79 -21.89 -22.57 3.20
C THR A 79 -21.18 -23.81 2.70
N PHE A 80 -19.88 -23.91 2.97
CA PHE A 80 -19.07 -25.09 2.76
C PHE A 80 -19.13 -25.94 4.03
N LEU A 81 -19.57 -27.19 3.85
CA LEU A 81 -19.53 -28.26 4.83
C LEU A 81 -18.44 -29.25 4.36
N PRO A 82 -17.74 -29.95 5.26
CA PRO A 82 -16.84 -31.03 4.88
C PRO A 82 -17.61 -32.20 4.25
#